data_AF-A0A7I8EUU8-F1
#
_entry.id   AF-A0A7I8EUU8-F1
#
_cell.length_a   1.000
_cell.length_b   1.000
_cell.length_c   1.000
_cell.angle_alpha   90.00
_cell.angle_beta   90.00
_cell.angle_gamma   90.00
#
_symmetry.space_group_name_H-M   'P 1'
#
loop_
_entity.id
_entity.type
_entity.pdbx_description
1 polymer ?
#
loop_
_entity_poly.entity_id
_entity_poly.type
_entity_poly.pdbx_seq_one_letter_code
_entity_poly.pdbx_strand_id
1 'polypeptide(L)'
;MHNIGEDWEITVEGLYVATRGFLSRRGYCCANKCRNCPYINWRSAPNWQPVEACFVKRTRVTPKALAGAQAMLAYHEQQLTNDTHYTEGERSILQARIVHYRLLIERWG
;
A
#
# COMPACT_ATOMS: atom_id res chain seq x y z
N MET A 1 -0.49 26.32 -4.26
CA MET A 1 0.65 26.33 -3.33
C MET A 1 0.87 24.90 -2.87
N HIS A 2 2.06 24.33 -3.01
CA HIS A 2 2.36 23.00 -2.47
C HIS A 2 2.76 23.15 -1.00
N ASN A 3 2.14 22.39 -0.10
CA ASN A 3 2.50 22.40 1.32
C ASN A 3 3.74 21.52 1.53
N ILE A 4 4.93 22.10 1.39
CA ILE A 4 6.19 21.39 1.66
C ILE A 4 6.21 20.96 3.14
N GLY A 5 6.64 19.72 3.40
CA GLY A 5 6.56 19.07 4.70
C GLY A 5 5.26 18.30 4.94
N GLU A 6 4.13 18.77 4.39
CA GLU A 6 2.85 18.04 4.48
C GLU A 6 2.65 17.12 3.28
N ASP A 7 2.77 17.65 2.06
CA ASP A 7 2.51 16.93 0.81
C ASP A 7 3.76 16.39 0.14
N TRP A 8 4.88 17.09 0.34
CA TRP A 8 6.15 16.81 -0.32
C TRP A 8 7.33 16.91 0.64
N GLU A 9 8.24 15.95 0.53
CA GLU A 9 9.60 16.00 1.06
C GLU A 9 10.54 16.35 -0.10
N ILE A 10 11.51 17.25 0.15
CA ILE A 10 12.57 17.56 -0.82
C ILE A 10 13.83 16.84 -0.34
N THR A 11 14.39 15.96 -1.18
CA THR A 11 15.63 15.26 -0.84
C THR A 11 16.84 16.18 -0.97
N VAL A 12 18.00 15.73 -0.47
CA VAL A 12 19.25 16.49 -0.59
C VAL A 12 19.69 16.70 -2.05
N GLU A 13 19.23 15.84 -2.96
CA GLU A 13 19.42 15.96 -4.41
C GLU A 13 18.37 16.87 -5.09
N GLY A 14 17.48 17.50 -4.34
CA GLY A 14 16.44 18.39 -4.86
C GLY A 14 15.23 17.67 -5.49
N LEU A 15 15.05 16.38 -5.24
CA LEU A 15 13.90 15.62 -5.75
C LEU A 15 12.67 15.80 -4.85
N TYR A 16 11.50 15.97 -5.47
CA TYR A 16 10.22 16.02 -4.78
C TYR A 16 9.67 14.61 -4.58
N VAL A 17 9.48 14.23 -3.33
CA VAL A 17 8.90 12.95 -2.92
C VAL A 17 7.56 13.21 -2.26
N ALA A 18 6.49 12.68 -2.84
CA ALA A 18 5.17 12.76 -2.23
C ALA A 18 5.16 12.05 -0.86
N THR A 19 4.63 12.70 0.17
CA THR A 19 4.51 12.10 1.50
C THR A 19 3.47 11.00 1.52
N ARG A 20 3.53 10.15 2.56
CA ARG A 20 2.48 9.17 2.81
C ARG A 20 1.11 9.82 2.99
N GLY A 21 1.04 10.96 3.70
CA GLY A 21 -0.21 11.69 3.96
C GLY A 21 -0.90 12.15 2.68
N PHE A 22 -0.14 12.79 1.78
CA PHE A 22 -0.66 13.17 0.46
C PHE A 22 -1.14 11.96 -0.34
N LEU A 23 -0.33 10.89 -0.39
CA LEU A 23 -0.68 9.68 -1.13
C LEU A 23 -1.92 9.00 -0.57
N SER A 24 -2.15 9.02 0.75
CA SER A 24 -3.39 8.51 1.37
C SER A 24 -4.61 9.32 0.95
N ARG A 25 -4.52 10.66 0.95
CA ARG A 25 -5.63 11.54 0.51
C ARG A 25 -5.96 11.40 -0.98
N ARG A 26 -4.97 11.08 -1.81
CA ARG A 26 -5.16 10.80 -3.25
C ARG A 26 -6.23 9.73 -3.46
N GLY A 27 -6.13 8.64 -2.71
CA GLY A 27 -7.17 7.62 -2.61
C GLY A 27 -6.96 6.36 -3.45
N TYR A 28 -5.89 6.30 -4.24
CA TYR A 28 -5.57 5.16 -5.10
C TYR A 28 -4.09 5.06 -5.45
N CYS A 29 -3.64 3.87 -5.90
CA CYS A 29 -2.28 3.65 -6.39
C CYS A 29 -2.18 3.94 -7.90
N CYS A 30 -1.16 4.69 -8.30
CA CYS A 30 -0.83 4.95 -9.71
C CYS A 30 0.13 3.93 -10.35
N ALA A 31 0.56 2.91 -9.61
CA ALA A 31 1.51 1.87 -10.06
C ALA A 31 2.93 2.36 -10.45
N ASN A 32 3.33 3.55 -9.98
CA ASN A 32 4.69 4.08 -10.16
C ASN A 32 5.70 3.57 -9.12
N LYS A 33 5.32 2.60 -8.26
CA LYS A 33 6.18 2.00 -7.23
C LYS A 33 6.85 3.04 -6.32
N CYS A 34 6.09 4.10 -5.98
CA CYS A 34 6.54 5.20 -5.14
C CYS A 34 6.99 4.70 -3.76
N ARG A 35 8.03 5.32 -3.19
CA ARG A 35 8.59 4.91 -1.88
C ARG A 35 7.60 5.00 -0.72
N ASN A 36 6.71 5.99 -0.74
CA ASN A 36 5.73 6.25 0.33
C ASN A 36 4.33 5.70 0.01
N CYS A 37 4.20 4.82 -1.00
CA CYS A 37 2.91 4.27 -1.43
C CYS A 37 2.20 3.56 -0.27
N PRO A 38 1.04 4.01 0.19
CA PRO A 38 0.38 3.44 1.36
C PRO A 38 -0.57 2.29 0.99
N TYR A 39 -0.70 1.98 -0.30
CA TYR A 39 -1.63 0.95 -0.79
C TYR A 39 -0.96 -0.37 -1.13
N ILE A 40 0.19 -0.35 -1.81
CA ILE A 40 0.91 -1.56 -2.20
C ILE A 40 2.35 -1.43 -1.75
N ASN A 41 2.85 -2.41 -1.01
CA ASN A 41 4.22 -2.46 -0.53
C ASN A 41 5.21 -2.86 -1.64
N TRP A 42 5.30 -2.06 -2.70
CA TRP A 42 6.13 -2.34 -3.87
C TRP A 42 7.62 -2.52 -3.57
N ARG A 43 8.09 -1.96 -2.46
CA ARG A 43 9.51 -1.99 -2.05
C ARG A 43 9.79 -3.00 -0.95
N SER A 44 8.79 -3.79 -0.55
CA SER A 44 8.91 -4.76 0.55
C SER A 44 9.47 -4.14 1.83
N ALA A 45 9.09 -2.90 2.14
CA ALA A 45 9.56 -2.21 3.32
C ALA A 45 9.01 -2.91 4.59
N PRO A 46 9.86 -3.24 5.58
CA PRO A 46 9.47 -4.08 6.72
C PRO A 46 8.47 -3.37 7.64
N ASN A 47 8.63 -2.06 7.82
CA ASN A 47 7.75 -1.20 8.62
C ASN A 47 6.55 -0.65 7.83
N TRP A 48 6.32 -1.14 6.61
CA TRP A 48 5.18 -0.70 5.83
C TRP A 48 3.87 -1.16 6.47
N GLN A 49 2.96 -0.21 6.63
CA GLN A 49 1.60 -0.44 7.08
C GLN A 49 0.62 -0.11 5.94
N PRO A 50 -0.49 -0.85 5.82
CA PRO A 50 -1.57 -0.49 4.91
C PRO A 50 -2.18 0.86 5.30
N VAL A 51 -2.84 1.52 4.35
CA VAL A 51 -3.62 2.73 4.64
C VAL A 51 -4.93 2.35 5.34
N GLU A 52 -5.48 3.26 6.14
CA GLU A 52 -6.84 3.10 6.68
C GLU A 52 -7.87 2.94 5.57
N ALA A 53 -8.85 2.07 5.78
CA ALA A 53 -9.86 1.72 4.79
C ALA A 53 -10.65 2.92 4.26
N CYS A 54 -10.82 3.98 5.07
CA CYS A 54 -11.51 5.21 4.67
C CYS A 54 -10.79 5.97 3.54
N PHE A 55 -9.46 5.80 3.39
CA PHE A 55 -8.68 6.43 2.33
C PHE A 55 -8.69 5.64 1.02
N VAL A 56 -9.20 4.41 0.96
CA VAL A 56 -9.26 3.65 -0.30
C VAL A 56 -10.49 4.09 -1.10
N LYS A 57 -10.33 4.97 -2.10
CA LYS A 57 -11.47 5.42 -2.90
C LYS A 57 -11.91 4.34 -3.90
N ARG A 58 -13.22 4.28 -4.19
CA ARG A 58 -13.75 3.52 -5.33
C ARG A 58 -13.40 4.27 -6.61
N THR A 59 -12.58 3.66 -7.47
CA THR A 59 -12.15 4.28 -8.73
C THR A 59 -11.49 3.23 -9.62
N ARG A 60 -11.66 3.36 -10.93
CA ARG A 60 -10.84 2.56 -11.86
C ARG A 60 -9.38 2.97 -11.73
N VAL A 61 -8.50 1.99 -11.63
CA VAL A 61 -7.04 2.18 -11.63
C VAL A 61 -6.41 1.56 -12.87
N THR A 62 -5.10 1.74 -13.03
CA THR A 62 -4.37 1.07 -14.11
C THR A 62 -4.36 -0.45 -13.88
N PRO A 63 -4.37 -1.30 -14.93
CA PRO A 63 -4.27 -2.75 -14.78
C PRO A 63 -3.06 -3.18 -13.94
N LYS A 64 -1.94 -2.43 -14.05
CA LYS A 64 -0.73 -2.66 -13.25
C LYS A 64 -0.94 -2.46 -11.75
N ALA A 65 -1.77 -1.49 -11.34
CA ALA A 65 -2.09 -1.30 -9.93
C ALA A 65 -2.94 -2.46 -9.39
N LEU A 66 -3.95 -2.90 -10.15
CA LEU A 66 -4.81 -4.02 -9.77
C LEU A 66 -4.01 -5.33 -9.69
N ALA A 67 -3.18 -5.62 -10.70
CA ALA A 67 -2.30 -6.79 -10.70
C ALA A 67 -1.33 -6.78 -9.51
N GLY A 68 -0.84 -5.60 -9.12
CA GLY A 68 -0.01 -5.44 -7.91
C GLY A 68 -0.74 -5.82 -6.63
N ALA A 69 -1.99 -5.38 -6.46
CA ALA A 69 -2.80 -5.75 -5.30
C ALA A 69 -3.10 -7.25 -5.27
N GLN A 70 -3.43 -7.85 -6.42
CA GLN A 70 -3.67 -9.29 -6.56
C GLN A 70 -2.42 -10.11 -6.22
N ALA A 71 -1.25 -9.72 -6.73
CA ALA A 71 0.01 -10.41 -6.43
C ALA A 71 0.35 -10.37 -4.93
N MET A 72 0.16 -9.22 -4.28
CA MET A 72 0.40 -9.10 -2.85
C MET A 72 -0.62 -9.86 -2.00
N LEU A 73 -1.89 -9.91 -2.43
CA LEU A 73 -2.90 -10.74 -1.79
C LEU A 73 -2.47 -12.21 -1.81
N ALA A 74 -2.16 -12.74 -3.00
CA ALA A 74 -1.74 -14.13 -3.16
C ALA A 74 -0.48 -14.46 -2.34
N TYR A 75 0.50 -13.55 -2.31
CA TYR A 75 1.70 -13.70 -1.49
C TYR A 75 1.39 -13.87 0.00
N HIS A 76 0.53 -13.02 0.57
CA HIS A 76 0.22 -13.11 2.00
C HIS A 76 -0.74 -14.26 2.34
N GLU A 77 -1.66 -14.62 1.44
CA GLU A 77 -2.48 -15.83 1.60
C GLU A 77 -1.60 -17.08 1.64
N GLN A 78 -0.61 -17.18 0.74
CA GLN A 78 0.34 -18.28 0.73
C GLN A 78 1.17 -18.35 2.04
N GLN A 79 1.56 -17.19 2.60
CA GLN A 79 2.27 -17.16 3.89
C GLN A 79 1.45 -17.78 5.03
N LEU A 80 0.13 -17.53 5.07
CA LEU A 80 -0.75 -18.16 6.06
C LEU A 80 -0.91 -19.66 5.83
N THR A 81 -0.96 -20.10 4.58
CA THR A 81 -1.14 -21.53 4.25
C THR A 81 0.10 -22.36 4.54
N ASN A 82 1.30 -21.81 4.37
CA ASN A 82 2.57 -22.55 4.51
C ASN A 82 2.97 -22.85 5.97
N ASP A 83 2.05 -22.72 6.93
CA ASP A 83 2.21 -23.01 8.38
C ASP A 83 3.60 -22.68 8.93
N THR A 84 4.06 -21.47 8.61
CA THR A 84 5.27 -20.92 9.22
C THR A 84 4.94 -20.59 10.68
N HIS A 85 5.87 -20.85 11.60
CA HIS A 85 5.70 -20.61 13.04
C HIS A 85 5.63 -19.10 13.37
N TYR A 86 4.57 -18.43 12.91
CA TYR A 86 4.25 -17.06 13.24
C TYR A 86 3.61 -16.99 14.61
N THR A 87 4.05 -16.02 15.40
CA THR A 87 3.38 -15.57 16.61
C THR A 87 1.98 -15.03 16.29
N GLU A 88 1.13 -14.94 17.31
CA GLU A 88 -0.23 -14.39 17.14
C GLU A 88 -0.21 -12.95 16.59
N GLY A 89 0.76 -12.13 17.03
CA GLY A 89 0.92 -10.76 16.54
C GLY A 89 1.29 -10.71 15.06
N GLU A 90 2.20 -11.59 14.61
CA GLU A 90 2.57 -11.69 13.19
C GLU A 90 1.40 -12.17 12.33
N ARG A 91 0.62 -13.14 12.81
CA ARG A 91 -0.60 -13.60 12.13
C ARG A 91 -1.62 -12.48 11.97
N SER A 92 -1.84 -11.68 13.02
CA SER A 92 -2.73 -10.51 12.97
C SER A 92 -2.28 -9.50 11.91
N ILE A 93 -0.97 -9.21 11.83
CA ILE A 93 -0.39 -8.32 10.81
C ILE A 93 -0.61 -8.87 9.39
N LEU A 94 -0.39 -10.17 9.18
CA LEU A 94 -0.60 -10.82 7.89
C LEU A 94 -2.09 -10.76 7.48
N GLN A 95 -3.00 -11.05 8.41
CA GLN A 95 -4.44 -10.95 8.17
C GLN A 95 -4.87 -9.52 7.83
N ALA A 96 -4.36 -8.51 8.53
CA ALA A 96 -4.63 -7.11 8.23
C ALA A 96 -4.18 -6.73 6.80
N ARG A 97 -3.02 -7.24 6.35
CA ARG A 97 -2.53 -7.05 4.97
C ARG A 97 -3.46 -7.71 3.95
N ILE A 98 -3.91 -8.94 4.20
CA ILE A 98 -4.85 -9.65 3.33
C ILE A 98 -6.18 -8.88 3.20
N VAL A 99 -6.76 -8.45 4.32
CA VAL A 99 -7.98 -7.64 4.35
C VAL A 99 -7.80 -6.37 3.51
N HIS A 100 -6.67 -5.69 3.70
CA HIS A 100 -6.34 -4.49 2.93
C HIS A 100 -6.26 -4.77 1.42
N TYR A 101 -5.53 -5.80 0.97
CA TYR A 101 -5.42 -6.07 -0.47
C TYR A 101 -6.75 -6.51 -1.11
N ARG A 102 -7.59 -7.25 -0.37
CA ARG A 102 -8.97 -7.56 -0.80
C ARG A 102 -9.79 -6.29 -0.99
N LEU A 103 -9.71 -5.35 -0.04
CA LEU A 103 -10.38 -4.05 -0.14
C LEU A 103 -9.93 -3.25 -1.37
N LEU A 104 -8.63 -3.26 -1.67
CA LEU A 104 -8.11 -2.58 -2.88
C LEU A 104 -8.74 -3.18 -4.14
N ILE A 105 -8.76 -4.50 -4.26
CA ILE A 105 -9.32 -5.20 -5.43
C ILE A 105 -10.82 -4.89 -5.57
N GLU A 106 -11.58 -4.93 -4.47
CA GLU A 106 -13.01 -4.60 -4.46
C GLU A 106 -13.29 -3.16 -4.93
N ARG A 107 -12.47 -2.19 -4.52
CA ARG A 107 -12.71 -0.77 -4.81
C ARG A 107 -12.09 -0.31 -6.12
N TRP A 108 -11.14 -1.05 -6.69
CA TRP A 108 -10.38 -0.64 -7.86
C TRP A 108 -10.64 -1.44 -9.14
N GLY A 109 -11.40 -2.54 -9.04
CA GLY A 109 -11.94 -3.31 -10.18
C GLY A 109 -13.20 -2.66 -10.75
#